data_AF-A0A3Z2P2L4-F1
#
_entry.id   AF-A0A3Z2P2L4-F1
#
_cell.length_a   1.000
_cell.length_b   1.000
_cell.length_c   1.000
_cell.angle_alpha   90.00
_cell.angle_beta   90.00
_cell.angle_gamma   90.00
#
_symmetry.space_group_name_H-M   'P 1'
#
loop_
_entity.id
_entity.type
_entity.pdbx_description
1 polymer ?
#
loop_
_entity_poly.entity_id
_entity_poly.type
_entity_poly.pdbx_seq_one_letter_code
_entity_poly.pdbx_strand_id
1 'polypeptide(L)' 'MSNPFFIKCLKDTEGWWTEGEIYEASRVAGGFVMFGDDNDPNEKEWSATPVEYREDGSILYQVGGIEGEVLFEEAAQ' A
#
# COMPACT_ATOMS: atom_id res chain seq x y z
N MET A 1 5.89 -3.97 -20.84
CA MET A 1 6.43 -3.31 -19.63
C MET A 1 5.24 -2.98 -18.78
N SER A 2 5.18 -3.49 -17.55
CA SER A 2 4.17 -3.08 -16.58
C SER A 2 4.42 -1.63 -16.19
N ASN A 3 3.41 -0.77 -16.24
CA ASN A 3 3.53 0.57 -15.70
C ASN A 3 3.81 0.46 -14.19
N PRO A 4 4.75 1.24 -13.65
CA PRO A 4 5.02 1.22 -12.22
C PRO A 4 3.76 1.67 -11.47
N PHE A 5 3.40 0.91 -10.44
CA PHE A 5 2.23 1.13 -9.60
C PHE A 5 2.69 1.59 -8.23
N PHE A 6 2.10 2.66 -7.73
CA PHE A 6 2.53 3.33 -6.51
C PHE A 6 1.37 3.50 -5.54
N ILE A 7 1.69 3.39 -4.25
CA ILE A 7 0.74 3.62 -3.16
C ILE A 7 1.34 4.61 -2.16
N LYS A 8 0.50 5.49 -1.60
CA LYS A 8 0.90 6.46 -0.58
C LYS A 8 0.44 6.01 0.78
N CYS A 9 1.34 6.02 1.77
CA CYS A 9 0.98 5.75 3.16
C CYS A 9 0.08 6.88 3.68
N LEU A 10 -1.11 6.54 4.16
CA LEU A 10 -2.05 7.48 4.77
C LEU A 10 -2.02 7.44 6.29
N LYS A 11 -1.73 6.26 6.83
CA LYS A 11 -1.70 6.01 8.26
C LYS A 11 -0.79 4.83 8.53
N ASP A 12 0.05 4.96 9.55
CA ASP A 12 0.82 3.84 10.08
C ASP A 12 0.95 3.93 11.61
N THR A 13 0.34 2.99 12.32
CA THR A 13 0.50 2.88 13.78
C THR A 13 1.54 1.85 14.23
N GLU A 14 2.15 1.11 13.29
CA GLU A 14 3.18 0.11 13.56
C GLU A 14 4.59 0.72 13.48
N GLY A 15 4.78 1.73 12.63
CA GLY A 15 6.04 2.46 12.47
C GLY A 15 7.03 1.83 11.49
N TRP A 16 6.53 1.03 10.54
CA TRP A 16 7.32 0.45 9.45
C TRP A 16 7.30 1.34 8.18
N TRP A 17 6.31 2.22 8.05
CA TRP A 17 6.12 3.13 6.94
C TRP A 17 5.97 4.58 7.41
N THR A 18 6.44 5.49 6.59
CA THR A 18 6.32 6.93 6.82
C THR A 18 5.02 7.45 6.21
N GLU A 19 4.13 8.01 7.04
CA GLU A 19 2.90 8.66 6.58
C GLU A 19 3.20 9.78 5.57
N GLY A 20 2.51 9.77 4.43
CA GLY A 20 2.69 10.70 3.33
C GLY A 20 3.68 10.24 2.25
N GLU A 21 4.56 9.28 2.54
CA GLU A 21 5.52 8.75 1.57
C GLU A 21 4.88 7.77 0.57
N ILE A 22 5.55 7.60 -0.57
CA ILE A 22 5.07 6.79 -1.70
C ILE A 22 5.97 5.57 -1.88
N TYR A 23 5.34 4.41 -1.99
CA TYR A 23 5.99 3.10 -2.12
C TYR A 23 5.66 2.48 -3.46
N GLU A 24 6.65 1.86 -4.11
CA GLU A 24 6.40 1.02 -5.27
C GLU A 24 5.70 -0.26 -4.83
N ALA A 25 4.62 -0.60 -5.51
CA ALA A 25 3.79 -1.75 -5.22
C ALA A 25 3.57 -2.61 -6.47
N SER A 26 3.08 -3.83 -6.25
CA SER A 26 2.64 -4.71 -7.31
C SER A 26 1.26 -5.23 -7.02
N ARG A 27 0.34 -5.06 -7.98
CA ARG A 27 -0.99 -5.67 -7.91
C ARG A 27 -0.84 -7.18 -8.12
N VAL A 28 -1.47 -7.95 -7.25
CA VAL A 28 -1.52 -9.42 -7.35
C VAL A 28 -2.97 -9.89 -7.47
N ALA A 29 -3.17 -11.21 -7.57
CA ALA A 29 -4.49 -11.79 -7.73
C ALA A 29 -5.45 -11.36 -6.60
N GLY A 30 -6.74 -11.21 -6.93
CA GLY A 30 -7.76 -10.79 -5.97
C GLY A 30 -7.76 -9.29 -5.64
N GLY A 31 -6.96 -8.47 -6.33
CA GLY A 31 -6.92 -7.03 -6.12
C GLY A 31 -6.03 -6.58 -4.96
N PHE A 32 -5.31 -7.51 -4.33
CA PHE A 32 -4.30 -7.20 -3.32
C PHE A 32 -3.11 -6.46 -3.93
N VAL A 33 -2.35 -5.79 -3.07
CA VAL A 33 -1.09 -5.15 -3.43
C VAL A 33 0.02 -5.68 -2.53
N MET A 34 1.22 -5.85 -3.09
CA MET A 34 2.43 -6.23 -2.36
C MET A 34 3.52 -5.17 -2.51
N PHE A 35 4.19 -4.83 -1.42
CA PHE A 35 5.13 -3.71 -1.31
C PHE A 35 6.09 -3.93 -0.13
N GLY A 36 7.19 -3.17 -0.11
CA GLY A 36 8.16 -3.17 1.00
C GLY A 36 7.87 -2.07 2.02
N ASP A 37 8.74 -1.97 3.03
CA ASP A 37 8.68 -0.94 4.07
C ASP A 37 9.89 0.01 4.03
N ASP A 38 10.05 0.88 5.03
CA ASP A 38 11.14 1.86 5.07
C ASP A 38 12.53 1.24 5.23
N ASN A 39 12.63 0.05 5.83
CA ASN A 39 13.90 -0.66 6.01
C ASN A 39 14.23 -1.50 4.78
N ASP A 40 13.23 -2.18 4.22
CA ASP A 40 13.39 -3.13 3.12
C ASP A 40 12.46 -2.78 1.93
N PRO A 41 12.67 -1.63 1.25
CA PRO A 41 11.72 -1.08 0.26
C PRO A 41 11.57 -1.93 -1.01
N ASN A 42 12.52 -2.81 -1.28
CA ASN A 42 12.49 -3.70 -2.45
C ASN A 42 11.95 -5.10 -2.12
N GLU A 43 11.81 -5.43 -0.84
CA GLU A 43 11.33 -6.74 -0.40
C GLU A 43 9.81 -6.66 -0.22
N LYS A 44 9.06 -7.21 -1.18
CA LYS A 44 7.59 -7.14 -1.21
C LYS A 44 6.95 -8.15 -0.26
N GLU A 45 7.34 -8.12 1.01
CA GLU A 45 6.88 -9.09 2.03
C GLU A 45 5.49 -8.72 2.58
N TRP A 46 5.16 -7.44 2.55
CA TRP A 46 3.88 -6.94 3.02
C TRP A 46 2.81 -7.03 1.94
N SER A 47 1.57 -7.26 2.37
CA SER A 47 0.41 -7.22 1.50
C SER A 47 -0.75 -6.45 2.13
N ALA A 48 -1.48 -5.74 1.28
CA ALA A 48 -2.69 -5.02 1.70
C ALA A 48 -3.88 -5.41 0.83
N THR A 49 -5.04 -5.52 1.45
CA THR A 49 -6.33 -5.82 0.80
C THR A 49 -7.04 -4.52 0.44
N PRO A 50 -7.76 -4.44 -0.69
CA PRO A 50 -8.64 -3.30 -0.96
C PRO A 50 -9.78 -3.29 0.08
N VAL A 51 -10.06 -2.11 0.64
CA VAL A 51 -11.13 -1.89 1.62
C VAL A 51 -12.14 -0.83 1.21
N GLU A 52 -11.77 0.07 0.29
CA GLU A 52 -12.67 1.11 -0.22
C GLU A 52 -12.31 1.49 -1.67
N TYR A 53 -13.33 1.65 -2.52
CA TYR A 53 -13.20 2.20 -3.88
C TYR A 53 -13.79 3.61 -3.87
N ARG A 54 -12.94 4.62 -4.05
CA ARG A 54 -13.32 6.03 -3.87
C ARG A 54 -13.85 6.66 -5.15
N GLU A 55 -14.55 7.77 -5.00
CA GLU A 55 -15.18 8.50 -6.11
C GLU A 55 -14.17 9.07 -7.12
N ASP A 56 -12.94 9.38 -6.67
CA ASP A 56 -11.85 9.83 -7.54
C ASP A 56 -11.17 8.68 -8.32
N GLY A 57 -11.64 7.45 -8.14
CA GLY A 57 -11.12 6.25 -8.78
C GLY A 57 -9.95 5.60 -8.04
N SER A 58 -9.45 6.20 -6.95
CA SER A 58 -8.43 5.58 -6.11
C SER A 58 -9.01 4.44 -5.26
N ILE A 59 -8.14 3.52 -4.87
CA ILE A 59 -8.48 2.41 -3.97
C ILE A 59 -7.72 2.62 -2.66
N LEU A 60 -8.44 2.48 -1.54
CA LEU A 60 -7.84 2.38 -0.21
C LEU A 60 -7.51 0.92 0.09
N TYR A 61 -6.30 0.70 0.58
CA TYR A 61 -5.79 -0.60 0.98
C TYR A 61 -5.48 -0.61 2.47
N GLN A 62 -5.69 -1.76 3.11
CA GLN A 62 -5.34 -1.98 4.52
C GLN A 62 -4.41 -3.18 4.65
N VAL A 63 -3.33 -3.02 5.41
CA VAL A 63 -2.46 -4.14 5.81
C VAL A 63 -3.20 -4.96 6.86
N GLY A 64 -3.36 -6.25 6.60
CA GLY A 64 -4.00 -7.18 7.54
C GLY A 64 -2.97 -7.98 8.35
N GLY A 65 -3.41 -8.60 9.43
CA GLY A 65 -2.57 -9.51 10.23
C GLY A 65 -1.61 -8.81 11.20
N ILE A 66 -1.81 -7.53 11.44
CA ILE A 66 -1.06 -6.68 12.39
C ILE A 66 -2.00 -6.20 13.51
N GLU A 67 -1.44 -5.69 14.62
CA GLU A 67 -2.24 -5.21 15.76
C GLU A 67 -2.82 -3.81 15.51
N GLY A 68 -2.06 -2.98 14.82
CA GLY A 68 -2.36 -1.61 14.49
C GLY A 68 -3.20 -1.43 13.23
N GLU A 69 -3.26 -0.16 12.79
CA GLU A 69 -3.95 0.24 11.57
C GLU A 69 -2.95 0.87 10.61
N VAL A 70 -2.83 0.28 9.42
CA VAL A 70 -1.99 0.78 8.35
C VAL A 70 -2.82 0.87 7.08
N LEU A 71 -2.87 2.07 6.50
CA LEU A 71 -3.70 2.40 5.35
C LEU A 71 -2.87 3.02 4.24
N PHE A 72 -3.14 2.59 3.01
CA PHE A 72 -2.52 3.12 1.80
C PHE A 72 -3.56 3.50 0.77
N GLU A 73 -3.26 4.49 -0.06
CA GLU A 73 -4.08 4.80 -1.25
C GLU A 73 -3.28 4.71 -2.53
N GLU A 74 -3.95 4.46 -3.66
CA GLU A 74 -3.30 4.59 -4.98
C GLU A 74 -2.81 6.02 -5.20
N ALA A 75 -1.50 6.15 -5.47
CA ALA A 75 -0.94 7.43 -5.87
C ALA A 75 -1.11 7.59 -7.38
N ALA A 76 -1.87 8.61 -7.80
CA ALA A 76 -1.94 9.01 -9.20
C ALA A 76 -0.56 9.47 -9.70
N GLN A 77 -0.21 9.10 -10.94
CA GLN A 77 0.94 9.69 -11.65
C GLN A 77 0.59 11.07 -12.19
#